data_AF-A0A9Q3UH21-F1
#
_entry.id   AF-A0A9Q3UH21-F1
#
_cell.length_a   1.000
_cell.length_b   1.000
_cell.length_c   1.000
_cell.angle_alpha   90.00
_cell.angle_beta   90.00
_cell.angle_gamma   90.00
#
_symmetry.space_group_name_H-M   'P 1'
#
loop_
_entity.id
_entity.type
_entity.pdbx_description
1 polymer ?
#
loop_
_entity_poly.entity_id
_entity_poly.type
_entity_poly.pdbx_seq_one_letter_code
_entity_poly.pdbx_strand_id
1 'polypeptide(L)'
;MKKLVLLLPALLLSSVSMAKVTYEDALESSQAYYDANAAVHHPPSTSGLSDAETQEGGSSNEMGTWVKVSSSTTNITNAGSYATVLTPDAAGQACVKGTRGLIMNTVRECNNWNSGGWHCEGYGAAQITDDGYKAECK
;
A
#
# COMPACT_ATOMS: atom_id res chain seq x y z
N MET A 1 55.85 25.13 -29.68
CA MET A 1 55.88 24.08 -28.64
C MET A 1 56.48 24.59 -27.32
N LYS A 2 55.89 25.62 -26.70
CA LYS A 2 56.36 26.19 -25.40
C LYS A 2 55.25 26.37 -24.36
N LYS A 3 53.97 26.24 -24.74
CA LYS A 3 52.82 26.40 -23.82
C LYS A 3 52.39 25.10 -23.12
N LEU A 4 52.82 23.94 -23.62
CA LEU A 4 52.42 22.64 -23.06
C LEU A 4 53.28 22.23 -21.83
N VAL A 5 54.47 22.81 -21.67
CA VAL A 5 55.41 22.45 -20.60
C VAL A 5 55.05 23.13 -19.26
N LEU A 6 54.23 24.17 -19.27
CA LEU A 6 53.81 24.91 -18.07
C LEU A 6 52.59 24.31 -17.35
N LEU A 7 51.87 23.36 -17.96
CA LEU A 7 50.71 22.68 -17.35
C LEU A 7 51.08 21.47 -16.50
N LEU A 8 52.27 20.90 -16.71
CA LEU A 8 52.73 19.70 -15.99
C LEU A 8 53.08 19.97 -14.51
N PRO A 9 53.73 21.09 -14.12
CA PRO A 9 54.01 21.38 -12.72
C PRO A 9 52.73 21.69 -11.93
N ALA A 10 51.76 22.37 -12.57
CA ALA A 10 50.49 22.74 -11.95
C ALA A 10 49.61 21.52 -11.64
N LEU A 11 49.69 20.46 -12.45
CA LEU A 11 48.96 19.20 -12.22
C LEU A 11 49.65 18.28 -11.19
N LEU A 12 50.96 18.43 -11.00
CA LEU A 12 51.73 17.61 -10.03
C LEU A 12 51.75 18.22 -8.62
N LEU A 13 51.53 19.53 -8.50
CA LEU A 13 51.43 20.26 -7.23
C LEU A 13 50.05 20.13 -6.55
N SER A 14 49.04 19.55 -7.19
CA SER A 14 47.71 19.31 -6.58
C SER A 14 47.66 18.05 -5.71
N SER A 15 48.79 17.42 -5.42
CA SER A 15 48.89 16.20 -4.61
C SER A 15 49.09 16.45 -3.11
N VAL A 16 49.10 17.71 -2.67
CA VAL A 16 49.21 18.08 -1.24
C VAL A 16 47.83 18.37 -0.65
N SER A 17 47.10 17.30 -0.35
CA SER A 17 46.10 17.29 0.74
C SER A 17 45.53 15.88 0.94
N MET A 18 46.39 14.93 1.30
CA MET A 18 45.94 13.82 2.15
C MET A 18 46.46 14.08 3.57
N ALA A 19 45.97 15.17 4.18
CA ALA A 19 46.04 15.27 5.62
C ALA A 19 45.22 14.09 6.15
N LYS A 20 45.85 13.22 6.95
CA LYS A 20 45.14 12.17 7.67
C LYS A 20 44.08 12.87 8.52
N VAL A 21 42.81 12.71 8.15
CA VAL A 21 41.69 13.17 8.97
C VAL A 21 41.87 12.52 10.33
N THR A 22 42.19 13.33 11.31
CA THR A 22 42.27 12.85 12.69
C THR A 22 40.85 12.71 13.23
N TYR A 23 40.71 11.95 14.32
CA TYR A 23 39.41 11.83 14.98
C TYR A 23 38.83 13.21 15.37
N GLU A 24 39.71 14.13 15.77
CA GLU A 24 39.32 15.49 16.15
C GLU A 24 38.83 16.31 14.94
N ASP A 25 39.48 16.19 13.77
CA ASP A 25 39.01 16.87 12.55
C ASP A 25 37.63 16.36 12.10
N ALA A 26 37.38 15.05 12.26
CA ALA A 26 36.08 14.46 11.98
C ALA A 26 35.02 15.00 12.96
N LEU A 27 35.37 15.13 14.24
CA LEU A 27 34.47 15.69 15.26
C LEU A 27 34.14 17.16 14.94
N GLU A 28 35.15 17.98 14.66
CA GLU A 28 34.99 19.41 14.34
C GLU A 28 34.17 19.62 13.05
N SER A 29 34.41 18.82 12.01
CA SER A 29 33.61 18.89 10.77
C SER A 29 32.14 18.50 10.96
N SER A 30 31.86 17.64 11.94
CA SER A 30 30.49 17.24 12.30
C SER A 30 29.80 18.23 13.24
N GLN A 31 30.58 19.09 13.92
CA GLN A 31 30.07 20.01 14.93
C GLN A 31 29.05 20.99 14.35
N ALA A 32 29.27 21.52 13.14
CA ALA A 32 28.29 22.40 12.49
C ALA A 32 26.93 21.71 12.21
N TYR A 33 26.93 20.40 11.94
CA TYR A 33 25.70 19.62 11.75
C TYR A 33 24.98 19.38 13.08
N TYR A 34 25.72 19.08 14.14
CA TYR A 34 25.16 18.93 15.48
C TYR A 34 24.67 20.27 16.04
N ASP A 35 25.40 21.36 15.83
CA ASP A 35 25.01 22.71 16.22
C ASP A 35 23.78 23.18 15.45
N ALA A 36 23.68 22.87 14.14
CA ALA A 36 22.48 23.15 13.36
C ALA A 36 21.27 22.36 13.87
N ASN A 37 21.42 21.05 14.17
CA ASN A 37 20.34 20.25 14.72
C ASN A 37 19.98 20.62 16.17
N ALA A 38 20.96 21.03 16.97
CA ALA A 38 20.75 21.51 18.33
C ALA A 38 20.12 22.91 18.34
N ALA A 39 20.45 23.77 17.38
CA ALA A 39 19.80 25.08 17.20
C ALA A 39 18.34 24.92 16.77
N VAL A 40 18.02 23.81 16.09
CA VAL A 40 16.66 23.43 15.70
C VAL A 40 15.99 22.68 16.87
N HIS A 41 15.84 23.36 18.00
CA HIS A 41 14.89 22.97 19.04
C HIS A 41 13.47 23.24 18.53
N HIS A 42 12.98 22.42 17.61
CA HIS A 42 11.56 22.34 17.35
C HIS A 42 10.93 21.58 18.51
N PRO A 43 10.11 22.23 19.38
CA PRO A 43 9.33 21.48 20.34
C PRO A 43 8.47 20.46 19.59
N PRO A 44 8.18 19.29 20.18
CA PRO A 44 7.25 18.34 19.59
C PRO A 44 5.97 19.09 19.20
N SER A 45 5.50 18.89 17.96
CA SER A 45 4.29 19.56 17.51
C SER A 45 3.16 19.23 18.48
N THR A 46 2.59 20.27 19.09
CA THR A 46 1.50 20.14 20.08
C THR A 46 0.14 20.00 19.40
N SER A 47 0.09 20.16 18.08
CA SER A 47 -1.09 20.00 17.23
C SER A 47 -0.75 19.20 15.97
N GLY A 48 -1.76 18.54 15.40
CA GLY A 48 -1.65 17.87 14.10
C GLY A 48 -1.64 18.87 12.93
N LEU A 49 -1.81 18.34 11.72
CA LEU A 49 -1.98 19.13 10.49
C LEU A 49 -3.15 20.10 10.66
N SER A 50 -2.96 21.36 10.25
CA SER A 50 -4.02 22.36 10.20
C SER A 50 -4.85 22.22 8.92
N ASP A 51 -6.03 22.84 8.89
CA ASP A 51 -6.90 22.81 7.70
C ASP A 51 -6.22 23.38 6.42
N ALA A 52 -5.19 24.22 6.59
CA ALA A 52 -4.38 24.76 5.48
C ALA A 52 -3.32 23.77 4.95
N GLU A 53 -2.98 22.75 5.74
CA GLU A 53 -2.02 21.68 5.41
C GLU A 53 -2.75 20.46 4.82
N THR A 54 -4.07 20.37 5.01
CA THR A 54 -4.90 19.40 4.29
C THR A 54 -5.05 19.82 2.83
N GLN A 55 -4.67 18.95 1.90
CA GLN A 55 -5.00 19.14 0.48
C GLN A 55 -6.53 19.19 0.31
N GLU A 56 -7.06 20.34 -0.13
CA GLU A 56 -8.42 20.41 -0.65
C GLU A 56 -8.54 19.45 -1.85
N GLY A 57 -9.30 18.36 -1.67
CA GLY A 57 -9.53 17.37 -2.72
C GLY A 57 -8.87 16.00 -2.50
N GLY A 58 -8.35 15.68 -1.31
CA GLY A 58 -7.82 14.35 -0.94
C GLY A 58 -8.82 13.18 -0.95
N SER A 59 -9.89 13.25 -1.76
CA SER A 59 -11.00 12.28 -1.79
C SER A 59 -10.77 11.05 -2.67
N SER A 60 -9.63 10.93 -3.36
CA SER A 60 -9.46 9.88 -4.36
C SER A 60 -9.26 8.47 -3.79
N ASN A 61 -8.98 8.34 -2.48
CA ASN A 61 -8.74 7.05 -1.82
C ASN A 61 -9.36 6.98 -0.41
N GLU A 62 -10.61 7.42 -0.25
CA GLU A 62 -11.32 7.16 1.00
C GLU A 62 -11.52 5.66 1.17
N MET A 63 -11.08 5.13 2.32
CA MET A 63 -11.33 3.74 2.68
C MET A 63 -12.77 3.59 3.19
N GLY A 64 -13.40 2.48 2.81
CA GLY A 64 -14.74 2.09 3.23
C GLY A 64 -14.79 0.59 3.50
N THR A 65 -15.99 0.04 3.55
CA THR A 65 -16.24 -1.40 3.71
C THR A 65 -17.13 -1.94 2.61
N TRP A 66 -16.90 -3.19 2.23
CA TRP A 66 -17.74 -3.85 1.23
C TRP A 66 -19.14 -4.09 1.78
N VAL A 67 -20.14 -3.58 1.08
CA VAL A 67 -21.55 -3.75 1.41
C VAL A 67 -22.27 -4.41 0.24
N LYS A 68 -23.00 -5.50 0.51
CA LYS A 68 -23.89 -6.11 -0.50
C LYS A 68 -24.98 -5.10 -0.86
N VAL A 69 -25.10 -4.79 -2.15
CA VAL A 69 -26.12 -3.87 -2.67
C VAL A 69 -27.33 -4.59 -3.25
N SER A 70 -27.25 -5.92 -3.41
CA SER A 70 -28.35 -6.77 -3.87
C SER A 70 -28.52 -7.99 -2.98
N SER A 71 -29.77 -8.44 -2.82
CA SER A 71 -30.14 -9.71 -2.21
C SER A 71 -30.21 -10.85 -3.23
N SER A 72 -30.24 -10.55 -4.53
CA SER A 72 -30.19 -11.55 -5.59
C SER A 72 -28.76 -11.81 -6.04
N THR A 73 -28.47 -13.08 -6.35
CA THR A 73 -27.21 -13.48 -6.95
C THR A 73 -27.19 -13.15 -8.44
N THR A 74 -25.99 -12.92 -8.98
CA THR A 74 -25.72 -12.70 -10.39
C THR A 74 -24.59 -13.62 -10.81
N ASN A 75 -24.75 -14.29 -11.95
CA ASN A 75 -23.69 -15.11 -12.52
C ASN A 75 -22.50 -14.23 -12.91
N ILE A 76 -21.28 -14.69 -12.64
CA ILE A 76 -20.03 -13.99 -12.90
C ILE A 76 -19.89 -13.54 -14.35
N THR A 77 -20.41 -14.32 -15.30
CA THR A 77 -20.39 -13.99 -16.74
C THR A 77 -21.27 -12.78 -17.10
N ASN A 78 -22.22 -12.41 -16.22
CA ASN A 78 -23.17 -11.31 -16.40
C ASN A 78 -22.96 -10.18 -15.38
N ALA A 79 -21.81 -10.14 -14.69
CA ALA A 79 -21.55 -9.20 -13.60
C ALA A 79 -21.40 -7.74 -14.05
N GLY A 80 -21.10 -7.48 -15.33
CA GLY A 80 -20.97 -6.12 -15.88
C GLY A 80 -19.95 -5.28 -15.11
N SER A 81 -20.36 -4.12 -14.59
CA SER A 81 -19.48 -3.26 -13.77
C SER A 81 -19.05 -3.86 -12.43
N TYR A 82 -19.56 -5.03 -12.06
CA TYR A 82 -19.21 -5.76 -10.84
C TYR A 82 -18.26 -6.93 -11.12
N ALA A 83 -17.54 -6.94 -12.25
CA ALA A 83 -16.66 -8.04 -12.66
C ALA A 83 -15.49 -8.34 -11.70
N THR A 84 -15.18 -7.44 -10.75
CA THR A 84 -14.16 -7.69 -9.73
C THR A 84 -14.64 -8.79 -8.79
N VAL A 85 -13.99 -9.95 -8.86
CA VAL A 85 -14.30 -11.09 -7.99
C VAL A 85 -13.78 -10.85 -6.59
N LEU A 86 -14.67 -10.99 -5.60
CA LEU A 86 -14.36 -10.86 -4.19
C LEU A 86 -14.57 -12.19 -3.48
N THR A 87 -13.78 -12.45 -2.45
CA THR A 87 -13.93 -13.65 -1.63
C THR A 87 -15.30 -13.68 -0.93
N PRO A 88 -15.84 -14.86 -0.59
CA PRO A 88 -17.16 -14.96 0.04
C PRO A 88 -17.33 -14.19 1.35
N ASP A 89 -16.22 -13.96 2.04
CA ASP A 89 -16.09 -13.24 3.32
C ASP A 89 -15.73 -11.76 3.15
N ALA A 90 -15.69 -11.25 1.92
CA ALA A 90 -15.31 -9.86 1.66
C ALA A 90 -16.28 -8.83 2.26
N ALA A 91 -17.52 -9.20 2.57
CA ALA A 91 -18.48 -8.29 3.20
C ALA A 91 -17.95 -7.76 4.54
N GLY A 92 -17.93 -6.44 4.70
CA GLY A 92 -17.36 -5.77 5.88
C GLY A 92 -15.85 -5.60 5.86
N GLN A 93 -15.13 -6.18 4.88
CA GLN A 93 -13.69 -5.95 4.73
C GLN A 93 -13.40 -4.58 4.13
N ALA A 94 -12.21 -4.06 4.43
CA ALA A 94 -11.76 -2.75 3.96
C ALA A 94 -11.60 -2.72 2.43
N CYS A 95 -11.98 -1.60 1.83
CA CYS A 95 -11.90 -1.37 0.40
C CYS A 95 -11.81 0.12 0.09
N VAL A 96 -11.56 0.48 -1.17
CA VAL A 96 -11.59 1.89 -1.62
C VAL A 96 -13.01 2.26 -2.02
N LYS A 97 -13.57 3.33 -1.45
CA LYS A 97 -14.94 3.76 -1.72
C LYS A 97 -15.20 3.96 -3.22
N GLY A 98 -16.41 3.61 -3.64
CA GLY A 98 -16.82 3.68 -5.05
C GLY A 98 -16.37 2.49 -5.89
N THR A 99 -15.53 1.60 -5.36
CA THR A 99 -15.24 0.31 -6.02
C THR A 99 -16.48 -0.59 -6.01
N ARG A 100 -16.63 -1.36 -7.10
CA ARG A 100 -17.71 -2.32 -7.31
C ARG A 100 -17.10 -3.70 -7.47
N GLY A 101 -17.78 -4.72 -6.93
CA GLY A 101 -17.34 -6.10 -7.05
C GLY A 101 -18.46 -7.11 -6.81
N LEU A 102 -18.15 -8.37 -7.05
CA LEU A 102 -19.05 -9.51 -6.89
C LEU A 102 -18.51 -10.41 -5.78
N ILE A 103 -19.20 -10.43 -4.64
CA ILE A 103 -18.88 -11.32 -3.52
C ILE A 103 -19.37 -12.72 -3.88
N MET A 104 -18.44 -13.63 -4.12
CA MET A 104 -18.79 -14.97 -4.57
C MET A 104 -19.57 -15.74 -3.52
N ASN A 105 -20.57 -16.49 -3.97
CA ASN A 105 -21.30 -17.39 -3.10
C ASN A 105 -20.55 -18.73 -2.96
N THR A 106 -20.87 -19.48 -1.91
CA THR A 106 -20.35 -20.83 -1.73
C THR A 106 -21.48 -21.85 -1.73
N VAL A 107 -21.19 -23.03 -2.28
CA VAL A 107 -22.07 -24.20 -2.25
C VAL A 107 -21.32 -25.34 -1.57
N ARG A 108 -22.07 -26.25 -0.95
CA ARG A 108 -21.54 -27.52 -0.45
C ARG A 108 -22.26 -28.64 -1.18
N GLU A 109 -21.51 -29.47 -1.87
CA GLU A 109 -22.06 -30.65 -2.51
C GLU A 109 -22.34 -31.74 -1.47
N CYS A 110 -23.44 -32.46 -1.69
CA CYS A 110 -23.73 -33.65 -0.91
C CYS A 110 -22.83 -34.80 -1.38
N ASN A 111 -22.02 -35.34 -0.48
CA ASN A 111 -21.13 -36.46 -0.79
C ASN A 111 -21.61 -37.79 -0.22
N ASN A 112 -22.55 -37.76 0.73
CA ASN A 112 -23.16 -38.96 1.29
C ASN A 112 -24.67 -38.80 1.38
N TRP A 113 -25.37 -39.60 0.58
CA TRP A 113 -26.82 -39.67 0.57
C TRP A 113 -27.29 -40.85 1.42
N ASN A 114 -28.39 -40.68 2.15
CA ASN A 114 -29.05 -41.81 2.79
C ASN A 114 -29.45 -42.86 1.74
N SER A 115 -29.70 -44.13 2.12
CA SER A 115 -30.06 -45.19 1.17
C SER A 115 -31.31 -44.91 0.33
N GLY A 116 -32.14 -43.93 0.72
CA GLY A 116 -33.23 -43.42 -0.09
C GLY A 116 -32.79 -42.44 -1.19
N GLY A 117 -31.75 -41.62 -0.97
CA GLY A 117 -31.31 -40.56 -1.88
C GLY A 117 -32.03 -39.23 -1.68
N TRP A 118 -32.77 -39.06 -0.57
CA TRP A 118 -33.68 -37.92 -0.36
C TRP A 118 -33.13 -36.95 0.69
N HIS A 119 -32.21 -37.45 1.52
CA HIS A 119 -31.57 -36.68 2.57
C HIS A 119 -30.05 -36.81 2.47
N CYS A 120 -29.39 -35.65 2.54
CA CYS A 120 -27.95 -35.59 2.57
C CYS A 120 -27.44 -35.75 4.01
N GLU A 121 -26.65 -36.80 4.26
CA GLU A 121 -26.07 -37.09 5.57
C GLU A 121 -24.66 -36.50 5.73
N GLY A 122 -24.01 -36.17 4.62
CA GLY A 122 -22.66 -35.63 4.60
C GLY A 122 -22.46 -34.60 3.49
N TYR A 123 -21.88 -33.46 3.86
CA TYR A 123 -21.51 -32.40 2.93
C TYR A 123 -19.99 -32.34 2.78
N GLY A 124 -19.54 -32.19 1.54
CA GLY A 124 -18.14 -31.92 1.22
C GLY A 124 -17.67 -30.54 1.72
N ALA A 125 -16.43 -30.21 1.36
CA ALA A 125 -15.87 -28.87 1.56
C ALA A 125 -16.68 -27.82 0.78
N ALA A 126 -16.70 -26.58 1.28
CA ALA A 126 -17.34 -25.47 0.57
C ALA A 126 -16.55 -25.14 -0.71
N GLN A 127 -17.28 -24.98 -1.81
CA GLN A 127 -16.73 -24.57 -3.10
C GLN A 127 -17.33 -23.24 -3.53
N ILE A 128 -16.55 -22.45 -4.26
CA ILE A 128 -17.01 -21.19 -4.85
C ILE A 128 -17.93 -21.52 -6.03
N THR A 129 -19.11 -20.90 -6.08
CA THR A 129 -20.04 -21.02 -7.22
C THR A 129 -19.74 -20.01 -8.30
N ASP A 130 -20.33 -20.15 -9.49
CA ASP A 130 -20.28 -19.10 -10.52
C ASP A 130 -21.17 -17.88 -10.22
N ASP A 131 -21.98 -17.95 -9.17
CA ASP A 131 -22.88 -16.89 -8.76
C ASP A 131 -22.34 -16.11 -7.54
N GLY A 132 -22.62 -14.80 -7.51
CA GLY A 132 -22.24 -13.95 -6.38
C GLY A 132 -23.18 -12.77 -6.17
N TYR A 133 -22.97 -12.03 -5.08
CA TYR A 133 -23.75 -10.85 -4.72
C TYR A 133 -23.04 -9.59 -5.17
N LYS A 134 -23.75 -8.71 -5.86
CA LYS A 134 -23.24 -7.37 -6.18
C LYS A 134 -22.94 -6.63 -4.89
N ALA A 135 -21.76 -6.07 -4.80
CA ALA A 135 -21.29 -5.31 -3.65
C ALA A 135 -20.61 -4.01 -4.10
N GLU A 136 -20.71 -3.01 -3.24
CA GLU A 136 -20.05 -1.72 -3.42
C GLU A 136 -19.32 -1.34 -2.14
N CYS A 137 -18.17 -0.69 -2.31
CA CYS A 137 -17.44 -0.16 -1.19
C CYS A 137 -18.05 1.19 -0.74
N LYS A 138 -18.50 1.24 0.50
CA LYS A 138 -19.17 2.39 1.12
C LYS A 138 -18.40 2.92 2.31
#